data_AF-A0A7S4PGS5-F1
#
_entry.id   AF-A0A7S4PGS5-F1
#
_cell.length_a   1.000
_cell.length_b   1.000
_cell.length_c   1.000
_cell.angle_alpha   90.00
_cell.angle_beta   90.00
_cell.angle_gamma   90.00
#
_symmetry.space_group_name_H-M   'P 1'
#
loop_
_entity.id
_entity.type
_entity.pdbx_description
1 polymer ?
#
loop_
_entity_poly.entity_id
_entity_poly.type
_entity_poly.pdbx_seq_one_letter_code
_entity_poly.pdbx_strand_id
1 'polypeptide(L)'
;MFCLKDSGKCELSDALRDGGVFNPLIWWHVPGYTLLTRELLRIMERSSTSDDREAEFSKASSKFLLTDPELLSEYLSIVIPRTSAHSEKAVMHLFECLGEWWKTLKENSIPLPESLNIDLLIECFNILVEIDHHVSLNLLFVFLYSHLQSFSTIPSFKTKLIGEKILGSWFFHFFLHWDFKIRCTFYQILAFQVHKQEKVIHPMFNYEEELSNIQSWVEAKLKANINTMSSIHTNPPCDPSLNTFFNSNLEIYIPKALAEYQCYEEYKLFWMQRAPDHNPSLLSLSDIVATLKKNNVESEAFEKIRIPRPQVLMSLEETSMLKAKEIM
;
A
#
# COMPACT_ATOMS: atom_id res chain seq x y z
N MET A 1 33.66 14.98 -22.24
CA MET A 1 32.69 15.98 -22.72
C MET A 1 32.20 15.51 -24.09
N PHE A 2 31.16 14.67 -24.10
CA PHE A 2 30.54 14.22 -25.35
C PHE A 2 29.28 15.06 -25.57
N CYS A 3 29.29 15.89 -26.62
CA CYS A 3 28.12 16.57 -27.13
C CYS A 3 27.13 15.52 -27.65
N LEU A 4 26.02 15.33 -26.95
CA LEU A 4 24.82 14.74 -27.54
C LEU A 4 24.21 15.80 -28.46
N LYS A 5 24.32 15.55 -29.77
CA LYS A 5 23.55 16.28 -30.78
C LYS A 5 22.08 15.88 -30.62
N ASP A 6 21.23 16.88 -30.52
CA ASP A 6 19.79 16.79 -30.79
C ASP A 6 19.57 16.12 -32.15
N SER A 7 19.16 14.86 -32.13
CA SER A 7 18.59 14.18 -33.29
C SER A 7 17.80 12.97 -32.83
N GLY A 8 16.50 13.00 -33.10
CA GLY A 8 15.61 11.85 -32.99
C GLY A 8 14.72 11.88 -31.76
N LYS A 9 13.47 12.31 -31.96
CA LYS A 9 12.35 11.82 -31.13
C LYS A 9 12.46 10.30 -31.08
N CYS A 10 12.42 9.74 -29.88
CA CYS A 10 12.57 8.32 -29.57
C CYS A 10 11.74 7.41 -30.49
N GLU A 11 12.35 6.82 -31.52
CA GLU A 11 11.77 5.68 -32.25
C GLU A 11 11.59 4.45 -31.32
N LEU A 12 12.27 4.42 -30.17
CA LEU A 12 12.07 3.41 -29.13
C LEU A 12 10.70 3.46 -28.45
N SER A 13 10.06 4.63 -28.32
CA SER A 13 8.73 4.70 -27.69
C SER A 13 7.62 4.21 -28.60
N ASP A 14 7.82 4.35 -29.92
CA ASP A 14 6.85 3.93 -30.92
C ASP A 14 6.96 2.41 -31.18
N ALA A 15 8.18 1.85 -31.15
CA ALA A 15 8.39 0.40 -31.22
C ALA A 15 7.80 -0.39 -30.02
N LEU A 16 7.73 0.24 -28.84
CA LEU A 16 7.12 -0.34 -27.62
C LEU A 16 5.59 -0.27 -27.64
N ARG A 17 4.98 0.62 -28.44
CA ARG A 17 3.52 0.79 -28.50
C ARG A 17 2.83 -0.18 -29.46
N ASP A 18 3.53 -0.67 -30.47
CA ASP A 18 2.92 -1.47 -31.55
C ASP A 18 2.90 -2.99 -31.29
N GLY A 19 3.10 -3.45 -30.06
CA GLY A 19 3.08 -4.88 -29.73
C GLY A 19 4.23 -5.67 -30.38
N GLY A 20 5.27 -4.98 -30.85
CA GLY A 20 6.50 -5.58 -31.32
C GLY A 20 7.16 -6.34 -30.18
N VAL A 21 7.50 -7.60 -30.42
CA VAL A 21 8.30 -8.43 -29.51
C VAL A 21 9.53 -7.60 -29.12
N PHE A 22 9.61 -7.21 -27.84
CA PHE A 22 10.78 -6.55 -27.27
C PHE A 22 11.96 -7.42 -27.67
N ASN A 23 12.78 -6.97 -28.61
CA ASN A 23 14.03 -7.65 -28.91
C ASN A 23 14.97 -7.13 -27.84
N PRO A 24 15.18 -7.87 -26.73
CA PRO A 24 15.89 -7.30 -25.62
C PRO A 24 17.30 -7.07 -26.12
N LEU A 25 17.64 -5.80 -26.36
CA LEU A 25 19.03 -5.39 -26.36
C LEU A 25 19.58 -5.97 -25.08
N ILE A 26 20.48 -6.93 -25.25
CA ILE A 26 21.05 -7.63 -24.14
C ILE A 26 22.02 -6.64 -23.48
N TRP A 27 21.50 -5.82 -22.56
CA TRP A 27 22.20 -4.66 -22.02
C TRP A 27 23.52 -5.04 -21.36
N TRP A 28 23.63 -6.24 -20.81
CA TRP A 28 24.88 -6.76 -20.25
C TRP A 28 26.01 -6.96 -21.29
N HIS A 29 25.69 -7.03 -22.58
CA HIS A 29 26.70 -7.03 -23.65
C HIS A 29 27.15 -5.63 -24.06
N VAL A 30 26.44 -4.57 -23.65
CA VAL A 30 26.85 -3.19 -23.94
C VAL A 30 28.10 -2.86 -23.12
N PRO A 31 29.23 -2.52 -23.75
CA PRO A 31 30.46 -2.21 -23.03
C PRO A 31 30.25 -1.10 -21.99
N GLY A 32 30.63 -1.38 -20.74
CA GLY A 32 30.51 -0.43 -19.62
C GLY A 32 29.17 -0.45 -18.89
N TYR A 33 28.15 -1.17 -19.36
CA TYR A 33 26.86 -1.27 -18.66
C TYR A 33 27.01 -1.84 -17.25
N THR A 34 27.68 -2.98 -17.10
CA THR A 34 27.93 -3.61 -15.79
C THR A 34 28.73 -2.71 -14.84
N LEU A 35 29.64 -1.89 -15.38
CA LEU A 35 30.37 -0.89 -14.61
C LEU A 35 29.42 0.20 -14.10
N LEU A 36 28.56 0.74 -14.98
CA LEU A 36 27.58 1.77 -14.63
C LEU A 36 26.60 1.29 -13.56
N THR A 37 26.02 0.10 -13.74
CA THR A 37 25.11 -0.51 -12.76
C THR A 37 25.79 -0.70 -11.41
N ARG A 38 27.03 -1.17 -11.39
CA ARG A 38 27.79 -1.33 -10.14
C ARG A 38 28.08 0.02 -9.46
N GLU A 39 28.48 1.03 -10.22
CA GLU A 39 28.71 2.36 -9.63
C GLU A 39 27.40 3.00 -9.15
N LEU A 40 26.28 2.77 -9.84
CA LEU A 40 24.94 3.19 -9.41
C LEU A 40 24.60 2.62 -8.02
N LEU A 41 24.74 1.29 -7.86
CA LEU A 41 24.48 0.61 -6.59
C LEU A 41 25.41 1.11 -5.48
N ARG A 42 26.68 1.37 -5.78
CA ARG A 42 27.64 1.95 -4.82
C ARG A 42 27.29 3.37 -4.40
N ILE A 43 26.77 4.19 -5.31
CA ILE A 43 26.29 5.53 -4.97
C ILE A 43 25.12 5.37 -3.99
N MET A 44 24.14 4.53 -4.33
CA MET A 44 22.99 4.24 -3.46
C MET A 44 23.41 3.69 -2.09
N GLU A 45 24.41 2.82 -2.02
CA GLU A 45 24.97 2.26 -0.78
C GLU A 45 25.70 3.29 0.10
N ARG A 46 26.19 4.39 -0.48
CA ARG A 46 26.85 5.46 0.28
C ARG A 46 25.89 6.57 0.69
N SER A 47 24.79 6.71 -0.03
CA SER A 47 23.83 7.79 0.15
C SER A 47 23.07 7.72 1.47
N SER A 48 22.92 8.86 2.15
CA SER A 48 22.00 9.07 3.26
C SER A 48 20.55 9.07 2.77
N THR A 49 19.71 8.24 3.39
CA THR A 49 18.28 8.15 3.05
C THR A 49 17.51 9.45 3.33
N SER A 50 18.10 10.42 4.05
CA SER A 50 17.50 11.70 4.40
C SER A 50 17.93 12.90 3.52
N ASP A 51 18.87 12.71 2.59
CA ASP A 51 19.32 13.75 1.67
C ASP A 51 18.39 13.85 0.45
N ASP A 52 17.88 15.05 0.18
CA ASP A 52 16.93 15.31 -0.92
C ASP A 52 17.58 15.07 -2.30
N ARG A 53 18.87 15.40 -2.45
CA ARG A 53 19.59 15.21 -3.72
C ARG A 53 19.73 13.74 -4.06
N GLU A 54 19.92 12.92 -3.04
CA GLU A 54 20.10 11.48 -3.18
C GLU A 54 18.75 10.80 -3.45
N ALA A 55 17.67 11.28 -2.84
CA ALA A 55 16.31 10.87 -3.19
C ALA A 55 15.98 11.20 -4.66
N GLU A 56 16.31 12.39 -5.15
CA GLU A 56 16.13 12.76 -6.56
C GLU A 56 16.94 11.88 -7.50
N PHE A 57 18.21 11.61 -7.17
CA PHE A 57 19.06 10.71 -7.95
C PHE A 57 18.47 9.28 -7.99
N SER A 58 18.01 8.77 -6.84
CA SER A 58 17.39 7.45 -6.74
C SER A 58 16.11 7.36 -7.59
N LYS A 59 15.27 8.40 -7.60
CA LYS A 59 14.09 8.48 -8.46
C LYS A 59 14.45 8.51 -9.95
N ALA A 60 15.42 9.33 -10.34
CA ALA A 60 15.89 9.42 -11.72
C ALA A 60 16.49 8.08 -12.22
N SER A 61 17.10 7.32 -11.31
CA SER A 61 17.71 6.03 -11.60
C SER A 61 16.70 4.91 -11.85
N SER A 62 15.41 5.12 -11.58
CA SER A 62 14.33 4.15 -11.88
C SER A 62 14.32 3.68 -13.34
N LYS A 63 14.81 4.49 -14.29
CA LYS A 63 14.88 4.12 -15.71
C LYS A 63 15.86 2.98 -16.01
N PHE A 64 16.78 2.65 -15.09
CA PHE A 64 17.61 1.45 -15.22
C PHE A 64 16.78 0.15 -15.16
N LEU A 65 15.59 0.18 -14.54
CA LEU A 65 14.67 -0.96 -14.53
C LEU A 65 14.17 -1.37 -15.93
N LEU A 66 14.23 -0.46 -16.90
CA LEU A 66 13.90 -0.76 -18.30
C LEU A 66 14.95 -1.67 -18.96
N THR A 67 16.14 -1.74 -18.36
CA THR A 67 17.26 -2.55 -18.84
C THR A 67 17.43 -3.83 -18.03
N ASP A 68 17.23 -3.74 -16.72
CA ASP A 68 17.35 -4.84 -15.78
C ASP A 68 16.38 -4.65 -14.61
N PRO A 69 15.22 -5.33 -14.62
CA PRO A 69 14.24 -5.26 -13.53
C PRO A 69 14.76 -5.83 -12.20
N GLU A 70 15.75 -6.72 -12.24
CA GLU A 70 16.31 -7.40 -11.05
C GLU A 70 17.00 -6.41 -10.10
N LEU A 71 17.45 -5.27 -10.64
CA LEU A 71 18.03 -4.16 -9.86
C LEU A 71 17.10 -3.66 -8.77
N LEU A 72 15.80 -3.86 -8.89
CA LEU A 72 14.86 -3.50 -7.86
C LEU A 72 15.06 -4.32 -6.58
N SER A 73 15.37 -5.62 -6.68
CA SER A 73 15.63 -6.46 -5.52
C SER A 73 16.93 -6.04 -4.82
N GLU A 74 17.97 -5.76 -5.60
CA GLU A 74 19.25 -5.24 -5.08
C GLU A 74 19.07 -3.88 -4.41
N TYR A 75 18.32 -2.97 -5.04
CA TYR A 75 17.99 -1.67 -4.48
C TYR A 75 17.32 -1.81 -3.11
N LEU A 76 16.27 -2.63 -3.01
CA LEU A 76 15.57 -2.88 -1.74
C LEU A 76 16.51 -3.38 -0.64
N SER A 77 17.42 -4.31 -0.99
CA SER A 77 18.41 -4.87 -0.06
C SER A 77 19.39 -3.82 0.49
N ILE A 78 19.62 -2.75 -0.26
CA ILE A 78 20.51 -1.65 0.13
C ILE A 78 19.74 -0.59 0.94
N VAL A 79 18.57 -0.15 0.45
CA VAL A 79 17.90 1.03 1.03
C VAL A 79 17.10 0.72 2.29
N ILE A 80 16.41 -0.43 2.36
CA ILE A 80 15.56 -0.76 3.52
C ILE A 80 16.38 -0.81 4.83
N PRO A 81 17.50 -1.56 4.93
CA PRO A 81 18.26 -1.64 6.17
C PRO A 81 18.87 -0.32 6.63
N ARG A 82 18.97 0.66 5.73
CA ARG A 82 19.60 1.97 5.97
C ARG A 82 18.58 3.06 6.28
N THR A 83 17.30 2.83 5.97
CA THR A 83 16.23 3.75 6.31
C THR A 83 15.88 3.60 7.78
N SER A 84 16.18 4.64 8.57
CA SER A 84 15.71 4.71 9.95
C SER A 84 14.19 4.88 9.98
N ALA A 85 13.49 3.90 10.57
CA ALA A 85 12.04 3.92 10.71
C ALA A 85 11.54 5.04 11.66
N HIS A 86 12.42 5.61 12.49
CA HIS A 86 12.14 6.75 13.35
C HIS A 86 12.29 8.11 12.63
N SER A 87 12.89 8.13 11.44
CA SER A 87 13.03 9.35 10.65
C SER A 87 11.93 9.42 9.61
N GLU A 88 10.90 10.24 9.88
CA GLU A 88 9.79 10.46 8.94
C GLU A 88 10.28 10.85 7.55
N LYS A 89 11.30 11.71 7.46
CA LYS A 89 11.91 12.13 6.20
C LYS A 89 12.52 10.95 5.43
N ALA A 90 13.25 10.08 6.11
CA ALA A 90 13.86 8.91 5.48
C ALA A 90 12.80 7.91 5.00
N VAL A 91 11.75 7.68 5.78
CA VAL A 91 10.62 6.81 5.41
C VAL A 91 9.85 7.38 4.21
N MET A 92 9.60 8.69 4.21
CA MET A 92 9.00 9.40 3.07
C MET A 92 9.84 9.23 1.80
N HIS A 93 11.14 9.49 1.86
CA HIS A 93 12.04 9.30 0.72
C HIS A 93 12.06 7.86 0.21
N LEU A 94 12.08 6.88 1.12
CA LEU A 94 11.98 5.46 0.77
C LEU A 94 10.71 5.20 -0.06
N PHE A 95 9.54 5.59 0.43
CA PHE A 95 8.28 5.33 -0.27
C PHE A 95 8.14 6.11 -1.58
N GLU A 96 8.62 7.35 -1.65
CA GLU A 96 8.62 8.12 -2.89
C GLU A 96 9.53 7.48 -3.96
N CYS A 97 10.72 7.00 -3.57
CA CYS A 97 11.60 6.30 -4.47
C CYS A 97 10.98 4.97 -4.92
N LEU A 98 10.47 4.16 -4.00
CA LEU A 98 9.79 2.90 -4.33
C LEU A 98 8.59 3.11 -5.24
N GLY A 99 7.80 4.16 -4.98
CA GLY A 99 6.67 4.53 -5.83
C GLY A 99 7.09 4.84 -7.26
N GLU A 100 8.17 5.60 -7.46
CA GLU A 100 8.69 5.93 -8.79
C GLU A 100 9.27 4.71 -9.52
N TRP A 101 9.93 3.81 -8.80
CA TRP A 101 10.44 2.54 -9.35
C TRP A 101 9.29 1.64 -9.82
N TRP A 102 8.26 1.44 -8.98
CA TRP A 102 7.07 0.67 -9.35
C TRP A 102 6.29 1.32 -10.49
N LYS A 103 6.13 2.64 -10.46
CA LYS A 103 5.47 3.39 -11.51
C LYS A 103 6.19 3.20 -12.84
N THR A 104 7.52 3.26 -12.85
CA THR A 104 8.31 3.01 -14.06
C THR A 104 8.08 1.61 -14.62
N LEU A 105 8.06 0.57 -13.79
CA LEU A 105 7.73 -0.79 -14.24
C LEU A 105 6.31 -0.87 -14.83
N LYS A 106 5.33 -0.33 -14.11
CA LYS A 106 3.92 -0.34 -14.50
C LYS A 106 3.65 0.40 -15.81
N GLU A 107 4.20 1.60 -15.97
CA GLU A 107 4.03 2.42 -17.18
C GLU A 107 4.63 1.76 -18.43
N ASN A 108 5.62 0.88 -18.25
CA ASN A 108 6.27 0.16 -19.33
C ASN A 108 5.82 -1.30 -19.45
N SER A 109 4.76 -1.70 -18.71
CA SER A 109 4.23 -3.06 -18.68
C SER A 109 5.29 -4.14 -18.37
N ILE A 110 6.28 -3.78 -17.54
CA ILE A 110 7.32 -4.70 -17.09
C ILE A 110 6.83 -5.36 -15.80
N PRO A 111 6.77 -6.71 -15.72
CA PRO A 111 6.38 -7.39 -14.50
C PRO A 111 7.40 -7.15 -13.38
N LEU A 112 6.98 -7.34 -12.13
CA LEU A 112 7.92 -7.34 -11.02
C LEU A 112 8.91 -8.51 -11.16
N PRO A 113 10.19 -8.32 -10.78
CA PRO A 113 11.18 -9.39 -10.86
C PRO A 113 10.80 -10.53 -9.92
N GLU A 114 11.00 -11.78 -10.36
CA GLU A 114 10.73 -12.96 -9.52
C GLU A 114 11.69 -13.06 -8.33
N SER A 115 12.88 -12.46 -8.44
CA SER A 115 13.87 -12.38 -7.36
C SER A 115 13.54 -11.35 -6.28
N LEU A 116 12.44 -10.61 -6.42
CA LEU A 116 12.08 -9.56 -5.47
C LEU A 116 12.02 -10.14 -4.07
N ASN A 117 12.83 -9.58 -3.15
CA ASN A 117 12.82 -10.02 -1.76
C ASN A 117 11.55 -9.52 -1.03
N ILE A 118 10.46 -10.26 -1.21
CA ILE A 118 9.16 -9.97 -0.63
C ILE A 118 9.21 -9.98 0.89
N ASP A 119 9.99 -10.89 1.48
CA ASP A 119 10.08 -11.04 2.93
C ASP A 119 10.72 -9.79 3.57
N LEU A 120 11.78 -9.25 2.96
CA LEU A 120 12.38 -7.99 3.39
C LEU A 120 11.39 -6.82 3.31
N LEU A 121 10.59 -6.75 2.23
CA LEU A 121 9.60 -5.70 2.05
C LEU A 121 8.47 -5.79 3.08
N ILE A 122 7.95 -7.00 3.33
CA ILE A 122 6.92 -7.24 4.35
C ILE A 122 7.46 -6.93 5.75
N GLU A 123 8.72 -7.25 6.02
CA GLU A 123 9.35 -6.94 7.30
C GLU A 123 9.52 -5.43 7.50
N CYS A 124 9.92 -4.70 6.46
CA CYS A 124 9.91 -3.24 6.48
C CYS A 124 8.51 -2.71 6.84
N PHE A 125 7.45 -3.27 6.27
CA PHE A 125 6.10 -2.86 6.61
C PHE A 125 5.72 -3.22 8.05
N ASN A 126 6.07 -4.40 8.55
CA ASN A 126 5.84 -4.80 9.95
C ASN A 126 6.44 -3.76 10.92
N ILE A 127 7.70 -3.37 10.70
CA ILE A 127 8.38 -2.38 11.53
C ILE A 127 7.60 -1.06 11.57
N LEU A 128 7.09 -0.58 10.42
CA LEU A 128 6.31 0.65 10.36
C LEU A 128 4.95 0.52 11.07
N VAL A 129 4.33 -0.66 11.01
CA VAL A 129 3.09 -0.96 11.74
C VAL A 129 3.33 -0.97 13.25
N GLU A 130 4.42 -1.58 13.71
CA GLU A 130 4.77 -1.67 15.13
C GLU A 130 5.11 -0.31 15.75
N ILE A 131 5.74 0.58 14.98
CA ILE A 131 6.01 1.96 15.42
C ILE A 131 4.72 2.78 15.55
N ASP A 132 3.67 2.41 14.81
CA ASP A 132 2.34 3.03 14.83
C ASP A 132 2.33 4.55 14.62
N HIS A 133 3.33 5.07 13.89
CA HIS A 133 3.41 6.50 13.60
C HIS A 133 2.51 6.87 12.41
N HIS A 134 1.49 7.70 12.66
CA HIS A 134 0.45 8.04 11.70
C HIS A 134 0.97 8.53 10.33
N VAL A 135 2.05 9.31 10.27
CA VAL A 135 2.65 9.76 8.99
C VAL A 135 3.20 8.57 8.21
N SER A 136 3.95 7.69 8.87
CA SER A 136 4.58 6.51 8.26
C SER A 136 3.54 5.50 7.80
N LEU A 137 2.49 5.28 8.59
CA LEU A 137 1.36 4.43 8.22
C LEU A 137 0.59 4.97 7.02
N ASN A 138 0.38 6.29 6.96
CA ASN A 138 -0.29 6.89 5.83
C ASN A 138 0.54 6.75 4.54
N LEU A 139 1.86 6.91 4.60
CA LEU A 139 2.77 6.66 3.47
C LEU A 139 2.71 5.20 3.02
N LEU A 140 2.75 4.26 3.95
CA LEU A 140 2.59 2.83 3.68
C LEU A 140 1.27 2.56 2.96
N PHE A 141 0.15 3.09 3.45
CA PHE A 141 -1.16 2.86 2.84
C PHE A 141 -1.33 3.54 1.48
N VAL A 142 -0.78 4.74 1.28
CA VAL A 142 -0.77 5.38 -0.04
C VAL A 142 0.04 4.52 -1.03
N PHE A 143 1.20 4.01 -0.61
CA PHE A 143 2.01 3.11 -1.42
C PHE A 143 1.25 1.83 -1.76
N LEU A 144 0.68 1.15 -0.75
CA LEU A 144 -0.11 -0.06 -0.95
C LEU A 144 -1.29 0.22 -1.88
N TYR A 145 -2.08 1.27 -1.64
CA TYR A 145 -3.22 1.60 -2.50
C TYR A 145 -2.82 1.82 -3.97
N SER A 146 -1.68 2.46 -4.20
CA SER A 146 -1.19 2.79 -5.55
C SER A 146 -0.61 1.58 -6.29
N HIS A 147 -0.04 0.63 -5.55
CA HIS A 147 0.81 -0.42 -6.11
C HIS A 147 0.39 -1.85 -5.78
N LEU A 148 -0.65 -2.08 -4.96
CA LEU A 148 -1.07 -3.43 -4.54
C LEU A 148 -1.32 -4.36 -5.74
N GLN A 149 -1.90 -3.81 -6.82
CA GLN A 149 -2.18 -4.55 -8.05
C GLN A 149 -0.93 -5.03 -8.77
N SER A 150 0.19 -4.30 -8.71
CA SER A 150 1.44 -4.72 -9.34
C SER A 150 1.95 -6.04 -8.74
N PHE A 151 1.64 -6.29 -7.46
CA PHE A 151 1.99 -7.53 -6.79
C PHE A 151 1.05 -8.70 -7.08
N SER A 152 -0.06 -8.48 -7.80
CA SER A 152 -0.99 -9.57 -8.18
C SER A 152 -0.32 -10.64 -9.04
N THR A 153 0.79 -10.27 -9.70
CA THR A 153 1.64 -11.17 -10.50
C THR A 153 2.45 -12.16 -9.65
N ILE A 154 2.57 -11.93 -8.34
CA ILE A 154 3.35 -12.78 -7.43
C ILE A 154 2.44 -13.41 -6.37
N PRO A 155 1.98 -14.68 -6.55
CA PRO A 155 1.04 -15.34 -5.63
C PRO A 155 1.50 -15.34 -4.17
N SER A 156 2.80 -15.55 -3.93
CA SER A 156 3.38 -15.57 -2.58
C SER A 156 3.22 -14.23 -1.85
N PHE A 157 3.32 -13.11 -2.56
CA PHE A 157 3.10 -11.79 -2.00
C PHE A 157 1.64 -11.61 -1.59
N LYS A 158 0.70 -12.01 -2.45
CA LYS A 158 -0.73 -11.88 -2.19
C LYS A 158 -1.12 -12.66 -0.93
N THR A 159 -0.65 -13.89 -0.80
CA THR A 159 -0.92 -14.72 0.37
C THR A 159 -0.30 -14.14 1.64
N LYS A 160 0.99 -13.78 1.62
CA LYS A 160 1.68 -13.23 2.80
C LYS A 160 1.17 -11.84 3.19
N LEU A 161 1.18 -10.87 2.27
CA LEU A 161 0.78 -9.50 2.61
C LEU A 161 -0.73 -9.36 2.78
N ILE A 162 -1.53 -9.72 1.77
CA ILE A 162 -2.98 -9.49 1.85
C ILE A 162 -3.60 -10.45 2.86
N GLY A 163 -3.27 -11.73 2.71
CA GLY A 163 -3.83 -12.79 3.52
C GLY A 163 -3.40 -12.75 4.98
N GLU A 164 -2.11 -12.91 5.24
CA GLU A 164 -1.59 -13.07 6.61
C GLU A 164 -1.47 -11.74 7.35
N LYS A 165 -1.06 -10.67 6.67
CA LYS A 165 -0.87 -9.36 7.30
C LYS A 165 -2.14 -8.51 7.28
N ILE A 166 -2.57 -7.99 6.13
CA ILE A 166 -3.70 -7.05 6.00
C ILE A 166 -5.02 -7.63 6.54
N LEU A 167 -5.35 -8.86 6.16
CA LEU A 167 -6.57 -9.56 6.60
C LEU A 167 -6.34 -10.45 7.83
N GLY A 168 -5.11 -10.56 8.32
CA GLY A 168 -4.78 -11.30 9.53
C GLY A 168 -4.32 -10.33 10.62
N SER A 169 -3.01 -10.32 10.88
CA SER A 169 -2.44 -9.64 12.07
C SER A 169 -2.71 -8.15 12.15
N TRP A 170 -2.87 -7.46 11.02
CA TRP A 170 -3.06 -6.01 10.98
C TRP A 170 -4.53 -5.59 10.89
N PHE A 171 -5.44 -6.53 10.64
CA PHE A 171 -6.81 -6.20 10.29
C PHE A 171 -7.48 -5.37 11.39
N PHE A 172 -7.53 -5.90 12.62
CA PHE A 172 -8.20 -5.22 13.72
C PHE A 172 -7.48 -3.94 14.14
N HIS A 173 -6.14 -3.95 14.10
CA HIS A 173 -5.31 -2.77 14.39
C HIS A 173 -5.71 -1.59 13.51
N PHE A 174 -5.79 -1.79 12.19
CA PHE A 174 -6.10 -0.70 11.26
C PHE A 174 -7.59 -0.42 11.10
N PHE A 175 -8.44 -1.45 11.18
CA PHE A 175 -9.88 -1.28 11.12
C PHE A 175 -10.40 -0.44 12.29
N LEU A 176 -9.74 -0.51 13.45
CA LEU A 176 -10.10 0.23 14.66
C LEU A 176 -9.08 1.28 15.06
N HIS A 177 -8.17 1.64 14.16
CA HIS A 177 -7.13 2.61 14.44
C HIS A 177 -7.73 3.93 14.92
N TRP A 178 -7.10 4.61 15.88
CA TRP A 178 -7.66 5.84 16.45
C TRP A 178 -7.72 6.99 15.42
N ASP A 179 -6.69 7.10 14.57
CA ASP A 179 -6.63 8.08 13.48
C ASP A 179 -7.64 7.74 12.37
N PHE A 180 -8.50 8.72 12.07
CA PHE A 180 -9.58 8.59 11.08
C PHE A 180 -9.07 8.45 9.65
N LYS A 181 -7.99 9.11 9.27
CA LYS A 181 -7.43 9.04 7.91
C LYS A 181 -6.87 7.65 7.65
N ILE A 182 -6.15 7.07 8.62
CA ILE A 182 -5.63 5.70 8.55
C ILE A 182 -6.78 4.70 8.32
N ARG A 183 -7.86 4.77 9.11
CA ARG A 183 -9.05 3.92 8.90
C ARG A 183 -9.65 4.11 7.50
N CYS A 184 -9.84 5.35 7.06
CA CYS A 184 -10.40 5.66 5.75
C CYS A 184 -9.57 5.05 4.60
N THR A 185 -8.25 5.23 4.64
CA THR A 185 -7.37 4.67 3.61
C THR A 185 -7.37 3.14 3.66
N PHE A 186 -7.40 2.55 4.86
CA PHE A 186 -7.51 1.11 5.04
C PHE A 186 -8.81 0.55 4.44
N TYR A 187 -9.97 1.18 4.69
CA TYR A 187 -11.24 0.76 4.10
C TYR A 187 -11.24 0.86 2.58
N GLN A 188 -10.56 1.86 2.00
CA GLN A 188 -10.40 1.95 0.56
C GLN A 188 -9.57 0.82 -0.01
N ILE A 189 -8.50 0.41 0.69
CA ILE A 189 -7.72 -0.77 0.32
C ILE A 189 -8.62 -2.02 0.35
N LEU A 190 -9.39 -2.22 1.42
CA LEU A 190 -10.30 -3.37 1.54
C LEU A 190 -11.39 -3.35 0.45
N ALA A 191 -12.06 -2.23 0.24
CA ALA A 191 -13.17 -2.12 -0.71
C ALA A 191 -12.68 -2.24 -2.17
N PHE A 192 -11.64 -1.50 -2.55
CA PHE A 192 -11.25 -1.32 -3.95
C PHE A 192 -10.05 -2.13 -4.40
N GLN A 193 -9.11 -2.46 -3.50
CA GLN A 193 -7.86 -3.11 -3.91
C GLN A 193 -7.87 -4.61 -3.66
N VAL A 194 -8.43 -5.05 -2.52
CA VAL A 194 -8.50 -6.48 -2.16
C VAL A 194 -9.43 -7.27 -3.09
N HIS A 195 -10.48 -6.64 -3.62
CA HIS A 195 -11.48 -7.29 -4.49
C HIS A 195 -11.17 -7.18 -5.97
N LYS A 196 -10.17 -6.37 -6.36
CA LYS A 196 -9.88 -6.15 -7.77
C LYS A 196 -9.14 -7.38 -8.30
N GLN A 197 -9.86 -8.22 -9.04
CA GLN A 197 -9.26 -9.19 -9.92
C GLN A 197 -8.85 -8.46 -11.20
N GLU A 198 -7.55 -8.19 -11.36
CA GLU A 198 -7.07 -7.93 -12.72
C GLU A 198 -7.11 -9.25 -13.48
N LYS A 199 -7.79 -9.25 -14.63
CA LYS A 199 -7.61 -10.28 -15.65
C LYS A 199 -6.20 -10.10 -16.20
N VAL A 200 -5.20 -10.53 -15.43
CA VAL A 200 -3.82 -10.57 -15.89
C VAL A 200 -3.73 -11.74 -16.86
N ILE A 201 -4.13 -11.50 -18.11
CA ILE A 201 -3.88 -12.41 -19.22
C ILE A 201 -2.41 -12.21 -19.59
N HIS A 202 -1.49 -12.67 -18.74
CA HIS A 202 -0.09 -12.76 -19.14
C HIS A 202 0.13 -14.17 -19.71
N PRO A 203 0.35 -14.31 -21.03
CA PRO A 203 0.37 -15.62 -21.70
C PRO A 203 1.49 -16.57 -21.25
N MET A 204 2.41 -16.10 -20.39
CA MET A 204 3.53 -16.89 -19.88
C MET A 204 3.25 -17.61 -18.55
N PHE A 205 2.20 -17.26 -17.80
CA PHE A 205 2.01 -17.77 -16.44
C PHE A 205 0.63 -18.40 -16.25
N ASN A 206 0.61 -19.72 -16.07
CA ASN A 206 -0.61 -20.51 -15.85
C ASN A 206 -1.01 -20.56 -14.36
N TYR A 207 -1.16 -19.39 -13.72
CA TYR A 207 -1.57 -19.29 -12.30
C TYR A 207 -3.04 -18.90 -12.11
N GLU A 208 -3.88 -18.96 -13.15
CA GLU A 208 -5.27 -18.47 -13.08
C GLU A 208 -6.10 -19.17 -11.99
N GLU A 209 -5.97 -20.50 -11.88
CA GLU A 209 -6.68 -21.27 -10.86
C GLU A 209 -6.18 -20.93 -9.44
N GLU A 210 -4.87 -20.84 -9.25
CA GLU A 210 -4.27 -20.47 -7.97
C GLU A 210 -4.70 -19.06 -7.54
N LEU A 211 -4.66 -18.09 -8.44
CA LEU A 211 -5.07 -16.71 -8.18
C LEU A 211 -6.56 -16.61 -7.86
N SER A 212 -7.40 -17.40 -8.52
CA SER A 212 -8.84 -17.51 -8.22
C SER A 212 -9.08 -18.08 -6.82
N ASN A 213 -8.38 -19.16 -6.47
CA ASN A 213 -8.45 -19.78 -5.14
C ASN A 213 -7.99 -18.80 -4.04
N ILE A 214 -6.87 -18.10 -4.25
CA ILE A 214 -6.37 -17.07 -3.33
C ILE A 214 -7.41 -15.95 -3.18
N GLN A 215 -8.05 -15.52 -4.27
CA GLN A 215 -9.08 -14.48 -4.20
C GLN A 215 -10.29 -14.92 -3.37
N SER A 216 -10.81 -16.12 -3.63
CA SER A 216 -11.95 -16.65 -2.88
C SER A 216 -11.65 -16.76 -1.38
N TRP A 217 -10.44 -17.21 -1.03
CA TRP A 217 -9.98 -17.26 0.34
C TRP A 217 -9.86 -15.86 0.99
N VAL A 218 -9.29 -14.90 0.28
CA VAL A 218 -9.18 -13.49 0.71
C VAL A 218 -10.56 -12.91 1.03
N GLU A 219 -11.55 -13.13 0.15
CA GLU A 219 -12.92 -12.65 0.35
C GLU A 219 -13.61 -13.33 1.54
N ALA A 220 -13.45 -14.65 1.67
CA ALA A 220 -13.97 -15.40 2.81
C ALA A 220 -13.38 -14.89 4.14
N LYS A 221 -12.07 -14.60 4.16
CA LYS A 221 -11.37 -14.09 5.35
C LYS A 221 -11.83 -12.68 5.72
N LEU A 222 -11.96 -11.78 4.75
CA LEU A 222 -12.50 -10.44 4.99
C LEU A 222 -13.93 -10.51 5.57
N LYS A 223 -14.80 -11.32 4.95
CA LYS A 223 -16.18 -11.53 5.44
C LYS A 223 -16.20 -12.08 6.86
N ALA A 224 -15.32 -13.04 7.17
CA ALA A 224 -15.19 -13.58 8.51
C ALA A 224 -14.83 -12.48 9.53
N ASN A 225 -13.82 -11.66 9.24
CA ASN A 225 -13.41 -10.57 10.14
C ASN A 225 -14.54 -9.54 10.36
N ILE A 226 -15.25 -9.14 9.30
CA ILE A 226 -16.39 -8.21 9.41
C ILE A 226 -17.54 -8.80 10.24
N ASN A 227 -17.80 -10.11 10.08
CA ASN A 227 -18.80 -10.81 10.90
C ASN A 227 -18.37 -10.88 12.37
N THR A 228 -17.09 -11.13 12.65
CA THR A 228 -16.53 -11.08 14.01
C THR A 228 -16.78 -9.70 14.63
N MET A 229 -16.46 -8.62 13.92
CA MET A 229 -16.71 -7.24 14.39
C MET A 229 -18.18 -6.97 14.68
N SER A 230 -19.07 -7.43 13.80
CA SER A 230 -20.52 -7.29 13.98
C SER A 230 -21.03 -8.11 15.17
N SER A 231 -20.46 -9.29 15.40
CA SER A 231 -20.80 -10.13 16.55
C SER A 231 -20.36 -9.49 17.88
N ILE A 232 -19.15 -8.93 17.95
CA ILE A 232 -18.65 -8.20 19.13
C ILE A 232 -19.54 -7.00 19.45
N HIS A 233 -19.99 -6.27 18.42
CA HIS A 233 -20.89 -5.13 18.60
C HIS A 233 -22.25 -5.52 19.20
N THR A 234 -22.82 -6.64 18.76
CA THR A 234 -24.15 -7.09 19.17
C THR A 234 -24.13 -7.86 20.49
N ASN A 235 -23.08 -8.64 20.71
CA ASN A 235 -22.87 -9.45 21.90
C ASN A 235 -21.41 -9.27 22.34
N PRO A 236 -21.12 -8.38 23.31
CA PRO A 236 -19.76 -8.18 23.79
C PRO A 236 -19.18 -9.53 24.24
N PRO A 237 -17.99 -9.92 23.75
CA PRO A 237 -17.48 -11.28 23.91
C PRO A 237 -17.22 -11.59 25.38
N CYS A 238 -17.81 -12.67 25.88
CA CYS A 238 -17.35 -13.30 27.13
C CYS A 238 -16.13 -14.22 26.90
N ASP A 239 -15.67 -14.39 25.66
CA ASP A 239 -14.58 -15.33 25.28
C ASP A 239 -13.19 -14.67 25.42
N PRO A 240 -12.35 -15.15 26.36
CA PRO A 240 -11.01 -14.61 26.58
C PRO A 240 -10.05 -14.79 25.40
N SER A 241 -10.31 -15.72 24.48
CA SER A 241 -9.44 -16.02 23.34
C SER A 241 -9.40 -14.91 22.30
N LEU A 242 -10.43 -14.06 22.24
CA LEU A 242 -10.46 -12.90 21.35
C LEU A 242 -9.53 -11.78 21.82
N ASN A 243 -9.20 -11.72 23.12
CA ASN A 243 -8.33 -10.68 23.70
C ASN A 243 -6.88 -10.72 23.19
N THR A 244 -6.42 -11.82 22.57
CA THR A 244 -5.05 -11.89 22.03
C THR A 244 -4.87 -11.07 20.77
N PHE A 245 -5.94 -10.78 20.04
CA PHE A 245 -5.91 -10.03 18.76
C PHE A 245 -6.66 -8.71 18.83
N PHE A 246 -7.46 -8.52 19.88
CA PHE A 246 -8.41 -7.43 20.00
C PHE A 246 -8.18 -6.68 21.31
N ASN A 247 -7.82 -5.40 21.20
CA ASN A 247 -7.70 -4.51 22.35
C ASN A 247 -9.10 -4.04 22.74
N SER A 248 -9.60 -4.50 23.90
CA SER A 248 -10.94 -4.16 24.41
C SER A 248 -11.18 -2.65 24.52
N ASN A 249 -10.12 -1.84 24.68
CA ASN A 249 -10.24 -0.38 24.69
C ASN A 249 -10.69 0.20 23.35
N LEU A 250 -10.58 -0.58 22.26
CA LEU A 250 -11.01 -0.17 20.92
C LEU A 250 -12.47 -0.55 20.61
N GLU A 251 -13.18 -1.24 21.51
CA GLU A 251 -14.61 -1.60 21.34
C GLU A 251 -15.48 -0.40 21.04
N ILE A 252 -15.15 0.75 21.64
CA ILE A 252 -15.88 2.01 21.46
C ILE A 252 -15.85 2.50 19.99
N TYR A 253 -14.86 2.07 19.20
CA TYR A 253 -14.75 2.46 17.80
C TYR A 253 -15.52 1.53 16.87
N ILE A 254 -15.93 0.34 17.31
CA ILE A 254 -16.58 -0.67 16.45
C ILE A 254 -17.82 -0.13 15.71
N PRO A 255 -18.81 0.50 16.38
CA PRO A 255 -20.02 0.93 15.69
C PRO A 255 -19.70 1.95 14.60
N LYS A 256 -18.75 2.85 14.89
CA LYS A 256 -18.29 3.87 13.96
C LYS A 256 -17.53 3.25 12.78
N ALA A 257 -16.58 2.35 13.06
CA ALA A 257 -15.78 1.69 12.05
C ALA A 257 -16.63 0.86 11.08
N LEU A 258 -17.61 0.12 11.60
CA LEU A 258 -18.57 -0.63 10.78
C LEU A 258 -19.41 0.30 9.90
N ALA A 259 -19.93 1.40 10.44
CA ALA A 259 -20.68 2.38 9.65
C ALA A 259 -19.81 3.05 8.56
N GLU A 260 -18.57 3.43 8.91
CA GLU A 260 -17.61 3.97 7.94
C GLU A 260 -17.36 2.97 6.80
N TYR A 261 -17.05 1.69 7.12
CA TYR A 261 -16.80 0.65 6.13
C TYR A 261 -18.02 0.35 5.24
N GLN A 262 -19.23 0.32 5.80
CA GLN A 262 -20.47 0.17 5.03
C GLN A 262 -20.64 1.24 3.97
N CYS A 263 -20.33 2.51 4.28
CA CYS A 263 -20.34 3.57 3.28
C CYS A 263 -19.34 3.34 2.14
N TYR A 264 -18.16 2.75 2.41
CA TYR A 264 -17.20 2.39 1.36
C TYR A 264 -17.69 1.25 0.47
N GLU A 265 -18.36 0.24 1.02
CA GLU A 265 -18.95 -0.85 0.22
C GLU A 265 -20.09 -0.34 -0.68
N GLU A 266 -20.96 0.54 -0.17
CA GLU A 266 -21.99 1.19 -0.99
C GLU A 266 -21.38 2.06 -2.10
N TYR A 267 -20.32 2.81 -1.77
CA TYR A 267 -19.58 3.60 -2.75
C TYR A 267 -18.95 2.75 -3.85
N LYS A 268 -18.39 1.61 -3.47
CA LYS A 268 -17.84 0.62 -4.39
C LYS A 268 -18.93 0.07 -5.31
N LEU A 269 -20.07 -0.37 -4.77
CA LEU A 269 -21.19 -0.88 -5.55
C LEU A 269 -21.70 0.16 -6.55
N PHE A 270 -21.81 1.42 -6.12
CA PHE A 270 -22.17 2.56 -6.97
C PHE A 270 -21.22 2.72 -8.17
N TRP A 271 -19.90 2.61 -7.95
CA TRP A 271 -18.92 2.73 -9.02
C TRP A 271 -18.86 1.52 -9.94
N MET A 272 -18.96 0.30 -9.39
CA MET A 272 -18.99 -0.92 -10.19
C MET A 272 -20.14 -0.91 -11.21
N GLN A 273 -21.28 -0.28 -10.88
CA GLN A 273 -22.41 -0.14 -11.80
C GLN A 273 -22.18 0.90 -12.91
N ARG A 274 -21.35 1.92 -12.68
CA ARG A 274 -21.17 3.05 -13.62
C ARG A 274 -19.91 2.98 -14.45
N ALA A 275 -18.82 2.50 -13.86
CA ALA A 275 -17.51 2.39 -14.48
C ALA A 275 -16.76 1.22 -13.85
N PRO A 276 -17.03 -0.04 -14.30
CA PRO A 276 -16.46 -1.23 -13.68
C PRO A 276 -14.92 -1.26 -13.73
N ASP A 277 -14.31 -0.55 -14.68
CA ASP A 277 -12.85 -0.46 -14.84
C ASP A 277 -12.23 0.75 -14.12
N HIS A 278 -13.05 1.62 -13.49
CA HIS A 278 -12.54 2.80 -12.80
C HIS A 278 -11.99 2.44 -11.42
N ASN A 279 -10.71 2.72 -11.19
CA ASN A 279 -10.16 2.74 -9.85
C ASN A 279 -10.26 4.17 -9.30
N PRO A 280 -11.13 4.44 -8.32
CA PRO A 280 -11.24 5.77 -7.76
C PRO A 280 -9.90 6.19 -7.16
N SER A 281 -9.56 7.48 -7.27
CA SER A 281 -8.45 8.05 -6.50
C SER A 281 -8.71 7.87 -5.00
N LEU A 282 -7.67 8.02 -4.18
CA LEU A 282 -7.88 8.14 -2.73
C LEU A 282 -8.80 9.35 -2.47
N LEU A 283 -9.96 9.10 -1.87
CA LEU A 283 -10.97 10.13 -1.60
C LEU A 283 -11.19 10.26 -0.10
N SER A 284 -11.56 11.44 0.36
CA SER A 284 -12.01 11.55 1.75
C SER A 284 -13.39 10.91 1.91
N LEU A 285 -13.72 10.42 3.11
CA LEU A 285 -15.07 9.95 3.41
C LEU A 285 -16.11 11.04 3.16
N SER A 286 -15.78 12.32 3.41
CA SER A 286 -16.67 13.44 3.09
C SER A 286 -16.97 13.55 1.60
N ASP A 287 -15.98 13.33 0.73
CA ASP A 287 -16.17 13.36 -0.72
C ASP A 287 -17.05 12.20 -1.18
N ILE A 288 -16.86 11.02 -0.56
CA ILE A 288 -17.66 9.82 -0.82
C ILE A 288 -19.11 10.06 -0.42
N VAL A 289 -19.34 10.53 0.82
CA VAL A 289 -20.68 10.84 1.33
C VAL A 289 -21.34 11.93 0.48
N ALA A 290 -20.61 12.98 0.09
CA ALA A 290 -21.12 14.04 -0.77
C ALA A 290 -21.50 13.49 -2.15
N THR A 291 -20.69 12.59 -2.71
CA THR A 291 -20.96 11.92 -3.99
C THR A 291 -22.22 11.06 -3.90
N LEU A 292 -22.36 10.23 -2.86
CA LEU A 292 -23.51 9.36 -2.67
C LEU A 292 -24.81 10.17 -2.46
N LYS A 293 -24.76 11.23 -1.63
CA LYS A 293 -25.88 12.16 -1.43
C LYS A 293 -26.29 12.88 -2.71
N LYS A 294 -25.32 13.40 -3.48
CA LYS A 294 -25.59 14.06 -4.78
C LYS A 294 -26.32 13.13 -5.75
N ASN A 295 -26.13 11.82 -5.61
CA ASN A 295 -26.75 10.81 -6.48
C ASN A 295 -27.99 10.14 -5.86
N ASN A 296 -28.56 10.71 -4.78
CA ASN A 296 -29.73 10.18 -4.07
C ASN A 296 -29.58 8.70 -3.64
N VAL A 297 -28.36 8.29 -3.28
CA VAL A 297 -28.13 7.00 -2.63
C VAL A 297 -28.41 7.19 -1.14
N GLU A 298 -29.55 6.70 -0.66
CA GLU A 298 -29.89 6.70 0.76
C GLU A 298 -29.06 5.64 1.48
N SER A 299 -28.29 6.03 2.50
CA SER A 299 -27.62 5.08 3.40
C SER A 299 -27.87 5.43 4.84
N GLU A 300 -28.42 4.46 5.57
CA GLU A 300 -28.52 4.49 7.03
C GLU A 300 -27.14 4.61 7.71
N ALA A 301 -26.06 4.19 7.06
CA ALA A 301 -24.72 4.33 7.58
C ALA A 301 -24.30 5.81 7.69
N PHE A 302 -24.82 6.70 6.84
CA PHE A 302 -24.54 8.14 6.90
C PHE A 302 -25.03 8.81 8.17
N GLU A 303 -26.20 8.40 8.67
CA GLU A 303 -26.74 8.96 9.90
C GLU A 303 -25.92 8.51 11.11
N LYS A 304 -25.39 7.28 11.05
CA LYS A 304 -24.59 6.66 12.10
C LYS A 304 -23.15 7.18 12.19
N ILE A 305 -22.62 7.83 11.13
CA ILE A 305 -21.28 8.44 11.16
C ILE A 305 -21.21 9.66 12.11
N ARG A 306 -22.35 10.27 12.47
CA ARG A 306 -22.43 11.37 13.46
C ARG A 306 -22.39 10.86 14.91
N ILE A 307 -21.31 10.18 15.31
CA ILE A 307 -21.07 9.90 16.74
C ILE A 307 -20.21 11.05 17.32
N PRO A 308 -20.54 11.60 18.51
CA PRO A 308 -19.77 12.66 19.12
C PRO A 308 -18.31 12.23 19.32
N ARG A 309 -17.36 13.16 19.11
CA ARG A 309 -15.95 12.94 19.46
C ARG A 309 -15.88 12.44 20.91
N PRO A 310 -15.15 11.36 21.23
CA PRO A 310 -14.93 10.99 22.62
C PRO A 310 -14.24 12.16 23.30
N GLN A 311 -14.95 12.88 24.18
CA GLN A 311 -14.39 14.00 24.93
C GLN A 311 -13.36 13.55 25.99
N VAL A 312 -13.06 12.25 26.08
CA VAL A 312 -12.49 11.64 27.30
C VAL A 312 -11.08 11.04 27.11
N LEU A 313 -10.53 10.95 25.89
CA LEU A 313 -9.19 10.35 25.71
C LEU A 313 -8.01 11.34 25.65
N MET A 314 -8.24 12.66 25.62
CA MET A 314 -7.15 13.64 25.75
C MET A 314 -6.67 13.86 27.19
N SER A 315 -7.40 13.36 28.20
CA SER A 315 -7.06 13.64 29.60
C SER A 315 -5.99 12.72 30.18
N LEU A 316 -5.60 11.62 29.52
CA LEU A 316 -4.57 10.70 30.01
C LEU A 316 -3.13 11.21 29.76
N GLU A 317 -2.89 11.90 28.65
CA GLU A 317 -1.61 12.61 28.40
C GLU A 317 -1.51 13.90 29.24
N GLU A 318 -2.61 14.63 29.43
CA GLU A 318 -2.62 15.81 30.29
C GLU A 318 -2.47 15.45 31.78
N THR A 319 -3.09 14.37 32.27
CA THR A 319 -2.91 13.94 33.67
C THR A 319 -1.56 13.31 33.95
N SER A 320 -0.91 12.68 32.97
CA SER A 320 0.47 12.19 33.12
C SER A 320 1.49 13.34 33.11
N MET A 321 1.28 14.38 32.28
CA MET A 321 2.10 15.60 32.34
C MET A 321 1.85 16.46 33.59
N LEU A 322 0.63 16.53 34.11
CA LEU A 322 0.31 17.25 35.35
C LEU A 322 0.91 16.55 36.58
N LYS A 323 0.86 15.20 36.65
CA LYS A 323 1.54 14.44 37.72
C LYS A 323 3.06 14.53 37.65
N ALA A 324 3.65 14.64 36.46
CA ALA A 324 5.08 14.87 36.31
C ALA A 324 5.52 16.27 36.79
N LYS A 325 4.64 17.27 36.74
CA LYS A 325 4.87 18.62 37.26
C LYS A 325 4.66 18.75 38.78
N GLU A 326 3.93 17.85 39.41
CA GLU A 326 3.75 17.84 40.87
C GLU A 326 4.87 17.07 41.61
N ILE A 327 5.75 16.37 40.88
CA ILE A 327 6.86 15.58 41.43
C ILE A 327 8.23 16.28 41.21
N MET A 328 8.28 17.38 40.47
CA MET A 328 9.46 18.28 40.35
C MET A 328 9.29 19.54 41.18
#